data_AF-A0A379Q350-F1
#
_entry.id   AF-A0A379Q350-F1
#
_cell.length_a   1.000
_cell.length_b   1.000
_cell.length_c   1.000
_cell.angle_alpha   90.00
_cell.angle_beta   90.00
_cell.angle_gamma   90.00
#
_symmetry.space_group_name_H-M   'P 1'
#
loop_
_entity.id
_entity.type
_entity.pdbx_description
1 polymer ?
#
loop_
_entity_poly.entity_id
_entity_poly.type
_entity_poly.pdbx_seq_one_letter_code
_entity_poly.pdbx_strand_id
1 'polypeptide(L)' 'MPSNSIPHYLYKRNHTWWFRKRFVSEGNAIEYRLSLQTASFQRARLLALRLQALCQQMVASLGPPRN' A
#
# COMPACT_ATOMS: atom_id res chain seq x y z
N MET A 1 -24.00 6.90 -7.87
CA MET A 1 -23.42 5.76 -7.12
C MET A 1 -21.93 5.97 -7.03
N PRO A 2 -21.30 6.04 -5.84
CA PRO A 2 -19.85 6.13 -5.80
C PRO A 2 -19.29 4.83 -6.35
N SER A 3 -18.52 4.93 -7.43
CA SER A 3 -17.82 3.80 -8.04
C SER A 3 -17.11 3.03 -6.94
N ASN A 4 -17.48 1.75 -6.77
CA ASN A 4 -16.89 0.82 -5.81
C ASN A 4 -15.48 0.38 -6.27
N SER A 5 -14.73 1.30 -6.89
CA SER A 5 -13.43 1.03 -7.47
C SER A 5 -12.45 0.67 -6.37
N ILE A 6 -11.96 -0.56 -6.43
CA ILE A 6 -10.87 -1.01 -5.58
C ILE A 6 -9.68 -0.06 -5.84
N PRO A 7 -9.10 0.55 -4.81
CA PRO A 7 -7.96 1.44 -5.00
C PRO A 7 -6.81 0.71 -5.71
N HIS A 8 -6.08 1.38 -6.60
CA HIS A 8 -5.00 0.76 -7.39
C HIS A 8 -3.92 0.05 -6.56
N TYR A 9 -3.77 0.42 -5.29
CA TYR A 9 -2.82 -0.19 -4.36
C TYR A 9 -3.35 -1.44 -3.65
N LEU A 10 -4.59 -1.85 -3.92
CA LEU A 10 -5.25 -3.02 -3.35
C LEU A 10 -5.73 -3.93 -4.48
N TYR A 11 -5.39 -5.21 -4.44
CA TYR A 11 -5.86 -6.19 -5.41
C TYR A 11 -6.02 -7.56 -4.77
N LYS A 12 -6.73 -8.47 -5.43
CA LYS A 12 -6.93 -9.85 -4.97
C LYS A 12 -6.23 -10.81 -5.92
N ARG A 13 -5.48 -11.77 -5.38
CA ARG A 13 -4.82 -12.86 -6.12
C ARG A 13 -4.86 -14.13 -5.29
N ASN A 14 -5.29 -15.24 -5.88
CA ASN A 14 -5.37 -16.56 -5.23
C ASN A 14 -6.09 -16.51 -3.87
N HIS A 15 -7.27 -15.89 -3.82
CA HIS A 15 -8.06 -15.66 -2.60
C HIS A 15 -7.43 -14.76 -1.52
N THR A 16 -6.20 -14.30 -1.73
CA THR A 16 -5.49 -13.39 -0.82
C THR A 16 -5.62 -11.95 -1.32
N TRP A 17 -5.91 -11.03 -0.40
CA TRP A 17 -5.82 -9.60 -0.68
C TRP A 17 -4.37 -9.14 -0.55
N TRP A 18 -3.95 -8.24 -1.42
CA TRP A 18 -2.59 -7.74 -1.48
C TRP A 18 -2.59 -6.21 -1.48
N PHE A 19 -1.74 -5.64 -0.64
CA PHE A 19 -1.33 -4.25 -0.73
C PHE A 19 -0.08 -4.15 -1.58
N ARG A 20 -0.07 -3.28 -2.59
CA ARG A 20 1.12 -2.94 -3.38
C ARG A 20 1.15 -1.45 -3.63
N LYS A 21 2.19 -0.77 -3.17
CA LYS A 21 2.38 0.65 -3.47
C LYS A 21 3.86 0.98 -3.63
N ARG A 22 4.15 1.73 -4.69
CA ARG A 22 5.45 2.32 -4.95
C ARG A 22 5.45 3.74 -4.42
N PHE A 23 6.47 4.07 -3.64
CA PHE A 23 6.75 5.42 -3.14
C PHE A 23 8.04 5.89 -3.78
N VAL A 24 8.03 7.10 -4.32
CA VAL A 24 9.19 7.70 -4.97
C VAL A 24 9.53 8.96 -4.19
N SER A 25 10.77 9.04 -3.70
CA SER A 25 11.30 10.21 -3.00
C SER A 25 12.72 10.46 -3.49
N GLU A 26 12.95 11.62 -4.11
CA GLU A 26 14.29 12.13 -4.47
C GLU A 26 15.20 11.09 -5.16
N GLY A 27 14.69 10.39 -6.17
CA GLY A 27 15.46 9.40 -6.93
C GLY A 27 15.47 7.99 -6.34
N ASN A 28 15.03 7.80 -5.09
CA ASN A 28 14.81 6.49 -4.49
C ASN A 28 13.36 6.03 -4.68
N ALA A 29 13.21 4.80 -5.15
CA ALA A 29 11.91 4.16 -5.30
C ALA A 29 11.81 2.93 -4.39
N ILE A 30 10.86 2.97 -3.45
CA ILE A 30 10.58 1.87 -2.54
C ILE A 30 9.21 1.30 -2.88
N GLU A 31 9.16 -0.01 -3.15
CA GLU A 31 7.90 -0.73 -3.33
C GLU A 31 7.61 -1.57 -2.09
N TYR A 32 6.43 -1.36 -1.50
CA TYR A 32 5.91 -2.26 -0.48
C TYR A 32 4.91 -3.21 -1.12
N ARG A 33 5.11 -4.51 -0.93
CA ARG A 33 4.17 -5.57 -1.30
C ARG A 33 3.90 -6.46 -0.09
N LEU A 34 2.66 -6.44 0.39
CA LEU A 34 2.24 -7.14 1.60
C LEU A 34 0.95 -7.94 1.34
N SER A 35 0.93 -9.19 1.79
CA SER A 35 -0.30 -9.99 1.81
C SER A 35 -1.16 -9.57 3.00
N LEU A 36 -2.41 -9.22 2.74
CA LEU A 36 -3.41 -8.94 3.75
C LEU A 36 -4.09 -10.27 4.10
N GLN A 37 -3.76 -10.82 5.27
CA GLN A 37 -4.28 -12.10 5.76
C GLN A 37 -5.75 -11.99 6.19
N THR A 38 -6.63 -11.71 5.22
CA THR A 38 -8.07 -11.61 5.44
C THR A 38 -8.82 -12.01 4.17
N ALA A 39 -10.00 -12.59 4.32
CA ALA A 39 -10.91 -12.86 3.21
C ALA A 39 -11.87 -11.69 2.93
N SER A 40 -12.11 -10.82 3.92
CA SER A 40 -13.07 -9.72 3.84
C SER A 40 -12.51 -8.53 3.08
N PHE A 41 -13.23 -8.08 2.05
CA PHE A 41 -12.87 -6.88 1.29
C PHE A 41 -12.81 -5.63 2.16
N GLN A 42 -13.80 -5.44 3.05
CA GLN A 42 -13.83 -4.26 3.94
C GLN A 42 -12.61 -4.23 4.88
N ARG A 43 -12.25 -5.39 5.46
CA ARG A 43 -11.03 -5.49 6.28
C ARG A 43 -9.77 -5.25 5.45
N ALA A 44 -9.69 -5.81 4.25
CA ALA A 44 -8.56 -5.59 3.34
C ALA A 44 -8.40 -4.11 3.00
N ARG A 45 -9.51 -3.41 2.70
CA ARG A 45 -9.52 -1.97 2.43
C ARG A 45 -9.04 -1.15 3.62
N LEU A 46 -9.50 -1.46 4.83
CA LEU A 46 -9.07 -0.76 6.04
C LEU A 46 -7.58 -0.99 6.33
N LEU A 47 -7.10 -2.23 6.19
CA LEU A 47 -5.69 -2.58 6.36
C LEU A 47 -4.81 -1.87 5.33
N ALA A 48 -5.22 -1.88 4.05
CA ALA A 48 -4.50 -1.20 2.98
C ALA A 48 -4.39 0.32 3.22
N LEU A 49 -5.44 0.94 3.76
CA LEU A 49 -5.43 2.37 4.12
C LEU A 49 -4.43 2.65 5.23
N ARG A 50 -4.40 1.82 6.28
CA ARG A 50 -3.45 1.95 7.39
C ARG A 50 -2.01 1.74 6.94
N LEU A 51 -1.77 0.71 6.11
CA LEU A 51 -0.45 0.43 5.53
C LEU A 51 0.03 1.57 4.65
N GLN A 52 -0.86 2.17 3.85
CA GLN A 52 -0.51 3.35 3.05
C GLN A 52 0.04 4.49 3.92
N ALA A 53 -0.66 4.83 5.01
CA ALA A 53 -0.23 5.90 5.90
C ALA A 53 1.12 5.58 6.57
N LEU A 54 1.29 4.35 7.06
CA LEU A 54 2.54 3.90 7.67
C LEU A 54 3.71 3.91 6.70
N CYS A 55 3.54 3.35 5.50
CA CYS A 55 4.58 3.34 4.47
C CYS A 55 4.98 4.75 4.06
N GLN A 56 4.04 5.69 3.98
CA GLN A 56 4.34 7.09 3.70
C GLN A 56 5.20 7.73 4.81
N GLN A 57 4.90 7.46 6.08
CA GLN A 57 5.70 7.92 7.21
C GLN A 57 7.11 7.30 7.21
N MET A 58 7.22 6.01 6.94
CA MET A 58 8.51 5.32 6.86
C MET A 58 9.38 5.90 5.73
N VAL A 59 8.81 6.11 4.54
CA VAL A 59 9.54 6.70 3.41
C VAL A 59 10.01 8.12 3.75
N ALA A 60 9.16 8.93 4.37
CA ALA A 60 9.54 10.27 4.82
C ALA A 60 10.68 10.24 5.87
N SER A 61 10.74 9.22 6.73
CA SER A 61 11.80 9.08 7.74
C SER A 61 13.17 8.67 7.19
N LEU A 62 13.23 8.15 5.95
CA LEU A 62 14.51 7.74 5.34
C LEU A 62 15.40 8.94 4.97
N GLY A 63 14.84 10.15 4.97
CA GLY A 63 15.56 11.37 4.62
C GLY A 63 15.93 11.44 3.13
N PRO A 64 16.56 12.55 2.71
CA PRO A 64 17.07 12.68 1.35
C PRO A 64 18.18 11.65 1.08
N PRO A 65 18.43 11.27 -0.19
CA PRO A 65 19.56 10.45 -0.55
C PRO A 65 20.84 11.09 -0.02
N ARG A 66 21.67 10.32 0.67
CA ARG A 66 23.04 10.77 0.97
C ARG A 66 23.81 10.76 -0.34
N ASN A 67 24.09 11.95 -0.87
CA ASN A 67 25.04 12.17 -1.96
C ASN A 67 26.44 11.73 -1.58
#